data_AF-A0A955IY37-F1
#
_entry.id   AF-A0A955IY37-F1
#
_cell.length_a   1.000
_cell.length_b   1.000
_cell.length_c   1.000
_cell.angle_alpha   90.00
_cell.angle_beta   90.00
_cell.angle_gamma   90.00
#
_symmetry.space_group_name_H-M   'P 1'
#
loop_
_entity.id
_entity.type
_entity.pdbx_description
1 polymer ?
#
loop_
_entity_poly.entity_id
_entity_poly.type
_entity_poly.pdbx_seq_one_letter_code
_entity_poly.pdbx_strand_id
1 'polypeptide(L)'
;MKRRKKIYSHNSKDVVGLHADLRRGGGGPGTAAVEGFMPEEAMRSDPSLAFDIANKEGKVFLGRVGDRLMGIGDDRHCGLFAPARSGKGASHLLNVAITYPMDASCVFFDVKGDLADLSAPYRARFQRCWVLDPFCTASSAVDHLRRTGFNPMYGIDPDDDDAVVELAILLASSLVTRSQREDGHWNDVAEAAIAGVIAHVLTSPLHAHQRHLGTVYDLLTKSTQAPDEDTPCDLEAEMRTNPAAGGMVQAAAATMFEKSDRELASTL
;
A
#
# COMPACT_ATOMS: atom_id res chain seq x y z
N MET A 1 -6.13 30.25 33.06
CA MET A 1 -6.17 28.81 33.41
C MET A 1 -7.63 28.35 33.45
N LYS A 2 -8.21 27.89 32.33
CA LYS A 2 -9.59 27.38 32.26
C LYS A 2 -9.55 25.90 31.88
N ARG A 3 -9.71 25.02 32.88
CA ARG A 3 -9.86 23.57 32.71
C ARG A 3 -11.16 23.29 31.95
N ARG A 4 -11.07 22.63 30.79
CA ARG A 4 -12.24 22.06 30.10
C ARG A 4 -12.79 20.90 30.94
N LYS A 5 -14.12 20.90 31.13
CA LYS A 5 -14.88 19.94 31.93
C LYS A 5 -14.77 18.51 31.37
N LYS A 6 -14.66 17.54 32.29
CA LYS A 6 -14.86 16.10 32.06
C LYS A 6 -16.20 15.87 31.36
N ILE A 7 -16.19 15.13 30.25
CA ILE A 7 -17.38 14.49 29.68
C ILE A 7 -17.04 13.01 29.60
N TYR A 8 -17.29 12.27 30.69
CA TYR A 8 -17.68 10.85 30.69
C TYR A 8 -18.21 10.61 32.11
N SER A 9 -19.51 10.88 32.30
CA SER A 9 -20.24 10.45 33.49
C SER A 9 -20.38 8.93 33.45
N HIS A 10 -20.31 8.29 34.61
CA HIS A 10 -20.56 6.86 34.82
C HIS A 10 -22.02 6.51 34.52
N ASN A 11 -22.34 6.42 33.23
CA ASN A 11 -23.50 5.72 32.70
C ASN A 11 -23.05 5.16 31.34
N SER A 12 -22.23 4.10 31.38
CA SER A 12 -21.96 3.32 30.19
C SER A 12 -23.31 2.77 29.72
N LYS A 13 -23.82 3.27 28.59
CA LYS A 13 -24.84 2.53 27.85
C LYS A 13 -24.32 1.10 27.72
N ASP A 14 -25.13 0.12 28.08
CA ASP A 14 -24.81 -1.29 27.83
C ASP A 14 -24.45 -1.44 26.33
N VAL A 15 -23.61 -2.41 25.97
CA VAL A 15 -23.13 -2.58 24.57
C VAL A 15 -24.31 -2.66 23.59
N VAL A 16 -25.44 -3.19 24.06
CA VAL A 16 -26.75 -3.24 23.38
C VAL A 16 -27.32 -1.85 23.07
N GLY A 17 -27.14 -0.86 23.94
CA GLY A 17 -27.59 0.52 23.72
C GLY A 17 -26.73 1.31 22.73
N LEU A 18 -25.46 0.93 22.56
CA LEU A 18 -24.59 1.47 21.51
C LEU A 18 -25.01 0.96 20.12
N HIS A 19 -25.56 -0.25 20.06
CA HIS A 19 -25.98 -0.94 18.85
C HIS A 19 -27.05 -0.19 18.05
N ALA A 20 -28.03 0.41 18.75
CA ALA A 20 -29.13 1.13 18.12
C ALA A 20 -28.68 2.43 17.42
N ASP A 21 -27.54 3.00 17.83
CA ASP A 21 -27.05 4.30 17.38
C ASP A 21 -26.10 4.19 16.15
N LEU A 22 -25.72 2.99 15.73
CA LEU A 22 -24.81 2.77 14.59
C LEU A 22 -25.55 2.94 13.25
N ARG A 23 -25.04 3.83 12.38
CA ARG A 23 -25.52 3.98 11.00
C ARG A 23 -25.16 2.74 10.18
N ARG A 24 -26.14 2.24 9.40
CA ARG A 24 -26.05 1.00 8.63
C ARG A 24 -25.77 1.29 7.16
N GLY A 25 -24.84 0.55 6.56
CA GLY A 25 -24.60 0.56 5.12
C GLY A 25 -25.38 -0.58 4.45
N GLY A 26 -25.99 -0.31 3.29
CA GLY A 26 -26.71 -1.34 2.53
C GLY A 26 -25.73 -2.33 1.89
N GLY A 27 -25.80 -3.60 2.27
CA GLY A 27 -25.05 -4.68 1.63
C GLY A 27 -25.65 -5.06 0.27
N GLY A 28 -24.79 -5.47 -0.67
CA GLY A 28 -25.23 -6.04 -1.95
C GLY A 28 -25.95 -7.39 -1.80
N PRO A 29 -26.67 -7.85 -2.83
CA PRO A 29 -27.48 -9.06 -2.75
C PRO A 29 -26.60 -10.31 -2.68
N GLY A 30 -26.76 -11.13 -1.65
CA GLY A 30 -26.17 -12.49 -1.61
C GLY A 30 -25.59 -12.96 -0.28
N THR A 31 -25.26 -12.05 0.64
CA THR A 31 -24.86 -12.41 2.00
C THR A 31 -25.78 -11.69 2.97
N ALA A 32 -26.52 -12.42 3.81
CA ALA A 32 -27.17 -11.81 4.97
C ALA A 32 -26.06 -11.26 5.86
N ALA A 33 -25.70 -9.98 5.66
CA ALA A 33 -24.86 -9.28 6.60
C ALA A 33 -25.59 -9.36 7.94
N VAL A 34 -24.98 -9.97 8.95
CA VAL A 34 -25.48 -9.79 10.30
C VAL A 34 -25.24 -8.32 10.64
N GLU A 35 -26.26 -7.50 10.43
CA GLU A 35 -26.25 -6.06 10.67
C GLU A 35 -26.27 -5.80 12.18
N GLY A 36 -25.16 -6.08 12.86
CA GLY A 36 -25.10 -5.90 14.31
C GLY A 36 -23.94 -6.58 15.03
N PHE A 37 -23.80 -6.25 16.31
CA PHE A 37 -22.92 -6.97 17.23
C PHE A 37 -23.52 -8.37 17.46
N MET A 38 -22.76 -9.42 17.13
CA MET A 38 -23.18 -10.79 17.39
C MET A 38 -22.84 -11.17 18.84
N PRO A 39 -23.82 -11.47 19.71
CA PRO A 39 -23.53 -12.02 21.02
C PRO A 39 -22.93 -13.43 20.90
N GLU A 40 -22.19 -13.85 21.92
CA GLU A 40 -21.46 -15.12 21.92
C GLU A 40 -22.33 -16.34 21.57
N GLU A 41 -23.55 -16.40 22.11
CA GLU A 41 -24.50 -17.48 21.86
C GLU A 41 -25.00 -17.52 20.40
N ALA A 42 -25.17 -16.35 19.77
CA ALA A 42 -25.47 -16.27 18.35
C ALA A 42 -24.27 -16.72 17.50
N MET A 43 -23.05 -16.33 17.88
CA MET A 43 -21.83 -16.81 17.21
C MET A 43 -21.71 -18.33 17.31
N ARG A 44 -21.92 -18.91 18.50
CA ARG A 44 -21.84 -20.37 18.72
C ARG A 44 -22.89 -21.16 17.97
N SER A 45 -24.06 -20.59 17.69
CA SER A 45 -25.13 -21.28 16.99
C SER A 45 -25.09 -21.11 15.47
N ASP A 46 -24.38 -20.11 14.95
CA ASP A 46 -24.27 -19.86 13.51
C ASP A 46 -23.30 -20.86 12.84
N PRO A 47 -23.76 -21.78 11.98
CA PRO A 47 -22.90 -22.76 11.31
C PRO A 47 -21.96 -22.12 10.27
N SER A 48 -22.31 -20.96 9.70
CA SER A 48 -21.48 -20.28 8.68
C SER A 48 -20.13 -19.86 9.24
N LEU A 49 -20.09 -19.56 10.54
CA LEU A 49 -18.87 -19.18 11.26
C LEU A 49 -17.97 -20.37 11.62
N ALA A 50 -18.36 -21.62 11.35
CA ALA A 50 -17.50 -22.78 11.64
C ALA A 50 -16.17 -22.67 10.88
N PHE A 51 -15.07 -22.87 11.58
CA PHE A 51 -13.74 -22.95 10.97
C PHE A 51 -13.11 -24.31 11.22
N ASP A 52 -12.64 -24.94 10.15
CA ASP A 52 -11.83 -26.16 10.20
C ASP A 52 -10.43 -25.84 9.67
N ILE A 53 -9.41 -26.16 10.48
CA ILE A 53 -8.00 -25.96 10.10
C ILE A 53 -7.62 -26.86 8.91
N ALA A 54 -8.21 -28.06 8.83
CA ALA A 54 -7.96 -29.01 7.76
C ALA A 54 -8.64 -28.57 6.46
N ASN A 55 -9.89 -28.11 6.54
CA ASN A 55 -10.66 -27.57 5.43
C ASN A 55 -11.11 -26.13 5.69
N LYS A 56 -10.29 -25.17 5.27
CA LYS A 56 -10.48 -23.75 5.58
C LYS A 56 -11.60 -23.09 4.78
N GLU A 57 -12.02 -23.67 3.65
CA GLU A 57 -13.09 -23.14 2.78
C GLU A 57 -12.93 -21.66 2.40
N GLY A 58 -11.69 -21.19 2.21
CA GLY A 58 -11.43 -19.77 1.91
C GLY A 58 -11.67 -18.81 3.08
N LYS A 59 -11.97 -19.31 4.28
CA LYS A 59 -12.33 -18.49 5.44
C LYS A 59 -11.11 -17.83 6.08
N VAL A 60 -11.29 -16.59 6.50
CA VAL A 60 -10.38 -15.89 7.42
C VAL A 60 -10.66 -16.37 8.84
N PHE A 61 -9.62 -16.82 9.55
CA PHE A 61 -9.76 -17.23 10.94
C PHE A 61 -10.05 -16.04 11.85
N LEU A 62 -11.14 -16.10 12.61
CA LEU A 62 -11.54 -15.06 13.55
C LEU A 62 -11.05 -15.32 14.99
N GLY A 63 -10.98 -16.59 15.38
CA GLY A 63 -10.63 -16.96 16.74
C GLY A 63 -11.39 -18.20 17.19
N ARG A 64 -11.68 -18.28 18.49
CA ARG A 64 -12.49 -19.35 19.07
C ARG A 64 -13.52 -18.80 20.03
N VAL A 65 -14.64 -19.50 20.14
CA VAL A 65 -15.68 -19.26 21.14
C VAL A 65 -15.93 -20.57 21.87
N GLY A 66 -15.52 -20.63 23.14
CA GLY A 66 -15.38 -21.91 23.85
C GLY A 66 -14.37 -22.82 23.13
N ASP A 67 -14.83 -24.01 22.74
CA ASP A 67 -14.03 -25.00 22.01
C ASP A 67 -14.26 -24.95 20.49
N ARG A 68 -15.14 -24.07 20.01
CA ARG A 68 -15.45 -23.93 18.58
C ARG A 68 -14.53 -22.92 17.93
N LEU A 69 -13.81 -23.34 16.89
CA LEU A 69 -13.05 -22.43 16.03
C LEU A 69 -13.99 -21.67 15.09
N MET A 70 -13.69 -20.39 14.91
CA MET A 70 -14.53 -19.44 14.21
C MET A 70 -13.78 -18.82 13.03
N GLY A 71 -14.46 -18.66 11.90
CA GLY A 71 -13.91 -18.07 10.69
C GLY A 71 -15.00 -17.56 9.77
N ILE A 72 -14.66 -16.62 8.91
CA ILE A 72 -15.59 -15.95 8.00
C ILE A 72 -15.15 -16.15 6.55
N GLY A 73 -16.05 -16.68 5.72
CA GLY A 73 -15.86 -16.84 4.29
C GLY A 73 -16.61 -15.75 3.54
N ASP A 74 -15.99 -14.57 3.47
CA ASP A 74 -16.59 -13.36 2.91
C ASP A 74 -15.50 -12.60 2.15
N ASP A 75 -15.86 -11.97 1.02
CA ASP A 75 -14.96 -11.21 0.15
C ASP A 75 -14.88 -9.72 0.52
N ARG A 76 -15.69 -9.27 1.47
CA ARG A 76 -15.66 -7.90 2.02
C ARG A 76 -14.46 -7.70 2.94
N HIS A 77 -14.06 -6.43 3.07
CA HIS A 77 -12.99 -6.05 3.99
C HIS A 77 -13.37 -6.31 5.45
N CYS A 78 -12.45 -6.90 6.20
CA CYS A 78 -12.57 -7.13 7.64
C CYS A 78 -11.78 -6.08 8.43
N GLY A 79 -12.39 -5.50 9.47
CA GLY A 79 -11.74 -4.55 10.38
C GLY A 79 -11.59 -5.13 11.78
N LEU A 80 -10.36 -5.15 12.32
CA LEU A 80 -10.08 -5.56 13.70
C LEU A 80 -9.81 -4.34 14.59
N PHE A 81 -10.68 -4.10 15.57
CA PHE A 81 -10.53 -3.04 16.55
C PHE A 81 -10.16 -3.63 17.91
N ALA A 82 -9.03 -3.18 18.46
CA ALA A 82 -8.68 -3.50 19.85
C ALA A 82 -7.75 -2.43 20.43
N PRO A 83 -7.63 -2.32 21.77
CA PRO A 83 -6.68 -1.39 22.41
C PRO A 83 -5.21 -1.68 22.06
N ALA A 84 -4.33 -0.72 22.35
CA ALA A 84 -2.89 -0.99 22.31
C ALA A 84 -2.52 -2.10 23.31
N ARG A 85 -1.56 -2.95 22.95
CA ARG A 85 -1.08 -4.09 23.77
C ARG A 85 -2.12 -5.18 24.09
N SER A 86 -3.25 -5.21 23.39
CA SER A 86 -4.27 -6.27 23.51
C SER A 86 -3.93 -7.55 22.74
N GLY A 87 -2.73 -7.63 22.16
CA GLY A 87 -2.27 -8.80 21.41
C GLY A 87 -2.64 -8.86 19.93
N LYS A 88 -3.33 -7.87 19.32
CA LYS A 88 -3.81 -7.92 17.91
C LYS A 88 -2.86 -8.59 16.89
N GLY A 89 -1.57 -8.24 16.93
CA GLY A 89 -0.56 -8.85 16.05
C GLY A 89 -0.30 -10.32 16.39
N ALA A 90 0.10 -10.59 17.63
CA ALA A 90 0.44 -11.93 18.09
C ALA A 90 -0.75 -12.91 18.13
N SER A 91 -1.97 -12.42 18.39
CA SER A 91 -3.16 -13.25 18.60
C SER A 91 -4.06 -13.39 17.38
N HIS A 92 -4.00 -12.48 16.41
CA HIS A 92 -4.88 -12.54 15.24
C HIS A 92 -4.09 -12.52 13.93
N LEU A 93 -3.21 -11.55 13.69
CA LEU A 93 -2.47 -11.49 12.42
C LEU A 93 -1.59 -12.72 12.18
N LEU A 94 -0.88 -13.20 13.22
CA LEU A 94 -0.11 -14.44 13.11
C LEU A 94 -0.99 -15.64 12.75
N ASN A 95 -2.13 -15.78 13.43
CA ASN A 95 -3.06 -16.86 13.16
C ASN A 95 -3.58 -16.78 11.73
N VAL A 96 -4.03 -15.61 11.26
CA VAL A 96 -4.40 -15.42 9.85
C VAL A 96 -3.26 -15.81 8.92
N ALA A 97 -2.03 -15.37 9.17
CA ALA A 97 -0.89 -15.67 8.30
C ALA A 97 -0.60 -17.18 8.16
N ILE A 98 -0.81 -17.98 9.21
CA ILE A 98 -0.54 -19.43 9.20
C ILE A 98 -1.79 -20.27 8.87
N THR A 99 -3.00 -19.75 9.10
CA THR A 99 -4.26 -20.45 8.85
C THR A 99 -4.97 -20.03 7.57
N TYR A 100 -4.58 -18.95 6.89
CA TYR A 100 -5.16 -18.63 5.59
C TYR A 100 -4.76 -19.70 4.56
N PRO A 101 -5.59 -20.01 3.54
CA PRO A 101 -5.27 -21.03 2.56
C PRO A 101 -3.87 -20.84 1.93
N MET A 102 -3.13 -21.95 1.78
CA MET A 102 -1.73 -21.93 1.31
C MET A 102 -1.61 -21.82 -0.21
N ASP A 103 -2.70 -22.08 -0.92
CA ASP A 103 -2.91 -21.82 -2.34
C ASP A 103 -3.33 -20.36 -2.62
N ALA A 104 -3.50 -19.54 -1.57
CA ALA A 104 -3.78 -18.11 -1.70
C ALA A 104 -2.55 -17.24 -1.41
N SER A 105 -2.42 -16.16 -2.19
CA SER A 105 -1.42 -15.12 -1.99
C SER A 105 -1.83 -14.16 -0.86
N CYS A 106 -0.87 -13.76 -0.03
CA CYS A 106 -1.08 -12.78 1.04
C CYS A 106 0.05 -11.75 1.05
N VAL A 107 -0.30 -10.50 1.36
CA VAL A 107 0.66 -9.41 1.61
C VAL A 107 0.43 -8.91 3.03
N PHE A 108 1.48 -8.88 3.84
CA PHE A 108 1.43 -8.41 5.22
C PHE A 108 2.31 -7.16 5.38
N PHE A 109 1.74 -6.11 5.95
CA PHE A 109 2.50 -4.93 6.39
C PHE A 109 2.93 -5.13 7.83
N ASP A 110 4.20 -5.42 8.04
CA ASP A 110 4.78 -5.70 9.36
C ASP A 110 5.91 -4.72 9.69
N VAL A 111 5.55 -3.63 10.37
CA VAL A 111 6.50 -2.58 10.78
C VAL A 111 7.53 -3.10 11.80
N LYS A 112 7.24 -4.20 12.51
CA LYS A 112 8.10 -4.71 13.60
C LYS A 112 8.96 -5.90 13.21
N GLY A 113 8.62 -6.62 12.16
CA GLY A 113 9.30 -7.85 11.74
C GLY A 113 8.88 -9.12 12.49
N ASP A 114 8.23 -8.98 13.66
CA ASP A 114 7.80 -10.13 14.49
C ASP A 114 6.85 -11.09 13.75
N LEU A 115 5.96 -10.57 12.89
CA LEU A 115 5.04 -11.39 12.12
C LEU A 115 5.79 -12.12 11.01
N ALA A 116 6.74 -11.45 10.35
CA ALA A 116 7.59 -12.07 9.34
C ALA A 116 8.42 -13.22 9.95
N ASP A 117 9.06 -12.99 11.09
CA ASP A 117 9.87 -13.99 11.81
C ASP A 117 9.10 -15.28 12.11
N LEU A 118 7.84 -15.14 12.53
CA LEU A 118 7.02 -16.27 12.95
C LEU A 118 6.29 -16.95 11.78
N SER A 119 5.85 -16.19 10.77
CA SER A 119 4.96 -16.71 9.72
C SER A 119 5.65 -17.03 8.40
N ALA A 120 6.68 -16.27 8.01
CA ALA A 120 7.30 -16.42 6.69
C ALA A 120 8.00 -17.78 6.52
N PRO A 121 8.81 -18.28 7.49
CA PRO A 121 9.42 -19.62 7.38
C PRO A 121 8.38 -20.74 7.29
N TYR A 122 7.26 -20.60 7.99
CA TYR A 122 6.16 -21.56 7.92
C TYR A 122 5.51 -21.56 6.54
N ARG A 123 5.15 -20.39 6.01
CA ARG A 123 4.53 -20.27 4.68
C ARG A 123 5.49 -20.73 3.57
N ALA A 124 6.79 -20.45 3.70
CA ALA A 124 7.82 -20.84 2.72
C ALA A 124 7.91 -22.36 2.49
N ARG A 125 7.39 -23.19 3.42
CA ARG A 125 7.29 -24.64 3.25
C ARG A 125 6.27 -25.07 2.20
N PHE A 126 5.32 -24.19 1.86
CA PHE A 126 4.17 -24.52 1.02
C PHE A 126 4.06 -23.63 -0.23
N GLN A 127 4.69 -22.45 -0.23
CA GLN A 127 4.61 -21.49 -1.33
C GLN A 127 5.88 -20.62 -1.40
N ARG A 128 6.06 -19.89 -2.51
CA ARG A 128 7.09 -18.85 -2.59
C ARG A 128 6.78 -17.74 -1.59
N CYS A 129 7.77 -17.38 -0.79
CA CYS A 129 7.64 -16.34 0.23
C CYS A 129 8.85 -15.40 0.16
N TRP A 130 8.60 -14.10 0.32
CA TRP A 130 9.62 -13.06 0.36
C TRP A 130 9.33 -12.10 1.50
N VAL A 131 10.39 -11.60 2.14
CA VAL A 131 10.30 -10.57 3.17
C VAL A 131 11.04 -9.33 2.67
N LEU A 132 10.31 -8.31 2.23
CA LEU A 132 10.89 -7.02 1.86
C LEU A 132 11.21 -6.24 3.13
N ASP A 133 12.48 -6.26 3.54
CA ASP A 133 12.96 -5.61 4.77
C ASP A 133 14.30 -4.92 4.50
N PRO A 134 14.27 -3.71 3.91
CA PRO A 134 15.47 -2.94 3.58
C PRO A 134 16.23 -2.44 4.81
N PHE A 135 15.60 -2.47 6.00
CA PHE A 135 16.18 -1.96 7.24
C PHE A 135 16.64 -3.05 8.21
N CYS A 136 16.55 -4.32 7.80
CA CYS A 136 16.92 -5.48 8.63
C CYS A 136 16.22 -5.48 10.01
N THR A 137 14.92 -5.19 10.01
CA THR A 137 14.08 -5.13 11.23
C THR A 137 13.75 -6.52 11.77
N ALA A 138 13.39 -7.46 10.89
CA ALA A 138 13.15 -8.85 11.24
C ALA A 138 14.45 -9.59 11.60
N SER A 139 14.36 -10.61 12.45
CA SER A 139 15.51 -11.37 12.92
C SER A 139 16.18 -12.21 11.81
N SER A 140 17.30 -12.87 12.16
CA SER A 140 18.00 -13.78 11.24
C SER A 140 17.17 -15.01 10.84
N ALA A 141 16.02 -15.25 11.46
CA ALA A 141 15.11 -16.34 11.10
C ALA A 141 14.63 -16.26 9.63
N VAL A 142 14.59 -15.05 9.06
CA VAL A 142 14.09 -14.81 7.70
C VAL A 142 15.18 -14.45 6.68
N ASP A 143 16.47 -14.57 7.02
CA ASP A 143 17.55 -14.11 6.13
C ASP A 143 17.53 -14.76 4.74
N HIS A 144 17.17 -16.05 4.67
CA HIS A 144 17.01 -16.77 3.40
C HIS A 144 15.82 -16.29 2.55
N LEU A 145 14.84 -15.61 3.15
CA LEU A 145 13.64 -15.06 2.49
C LEU A 145 13.75 -13.54 2.25
N ARG A 146 14.72 -12.88 2.91
CA ARG A 146 14.86 -11.43 2.93
C ARG A 146 15.22 -10.87 1.56
N ARG A 147 14.59 -9.74 1.21
CA ARG A 147 14.89 -8.90 0.06
C ARG A 147 15.06 -7.47 0.56
N THR A 148 16.10 -6.80 0.08
CA THR A 148 16.45 -5.43 0.48
C THR A 148 15.92 -4.37 -0.47
N GLY A 149 15.31 -4.78 -1.59
CA GLY A 149 14.78 -3.88 -2.59
C GLY A 149 13.67 -4.51 -3.40
N PHE A 150 12.82 -3.65 -3.94
CA PHE A 150 11.77 -3.97 -4.89
C PHE A 150 11.77 -2.84 -5.93
N ASN A 151 11.84 -3.20 -7.21
CA ASN A 151 11.73 -2.24 -8.29
C ASN A 151 10.30 -2.27 -8.85
N PRO A 152 9.45 -1.27 -8.56
CA PRO A 152 8.09 -1.24 -9.07
C PRO A 152 8.02 -0.99 -10.58
N MET A 153 9.13 -0.58 -11.21
CA MET A 153 9.25 -0.36 -12.65
C MET A 153 9.68 -1.63 -13.40
N TYR A 154 9.97 -2.72 -12.69
CA TYR A 154 10.45 -3.94 -13.30
C TYR A 154 9.34 -4.70 -14.04
N GLY A 155 9.66 -5.25 -15.20
CA GLY A 155 8.75 -6.10 -15.98
C GLY A 155 7.78 -5.35 -16.87
N ILE A 156 7.88 -4.02 -16.95
CA ILE A 156 7.20 -3.22 -17.97
C ILE A 156 7.95 -3.34 -19.29
N ASP A 157 7.20 -3.60 -20.36
CA ASP A 157 7.69 -3.51 -21.72
C ASP A 157 7.86 -2.02 -22.09
N PRO A 158 9.09 -1.54 -22.34
CA PRO A 158 9.32 -0.15 -22.71
C PRO A 158 8.69 0.24 -24.05
N ASP A 159 8.33 -0.73 -24.90
CA ASP A 159 7.74 -0.48 -26.21
C ASP A 159 6.19 -0.48 -26.16
N ASP A 160 5.60 -0.80 -25.00
CA ASP A 160 4.16 -0.70 -24.74
C ASP A 160 3.84 0.66 -24.09
N ASP A 161 3.50 1.63 -24.95
CA ASP A 161 3.17 2.99 -24.54
C ASP A 161 2.07 3.05 -23.48
N ASP A 162 1.02 2.22 -23.60
CA ASP A 162 -0.11 2.23 -22.66
C ASP A 162 0.34 1.73 -21.28
N ALA A 163 1.11 0.63 -21.23
CA ALA A 163 1.65 0.09 -19.99
C ALA A 163 2.62 1.07 -19.30
N VAL A 164 3.45 1.79 -20.08
CA VAL A 164 4.35 2.82 -19.57
C VAL A 164 3.56 3.99 -18.97
N VAL A 165 2.55 4.49 -19.70
CA VAL A 165 1.69 5.59 -19.24
C VAL A 165 0.96 5.22 -17.95
N GLU A 166 0.32 4.05 -17.92
CA GLU A 166 -0.45 3.59 -16.75
C GLU A 166 0.45 3.45 -15.52
N LEU A 167 1.61 2.80 -15.65
CA LEU A 167 2.55 2.66 -14.54
C LEU A 167 3.07 4.03 -14.08
N ALA A 168 3.47 4.90 -15.00
CA ALA A 168 4.05 6.20 -14.67
C ALA A 168 3.08 7.06 -13.84
N ILE A 169 1.81 7.11 -14.26
CA ILE A 169 0.75 7.83 -13.52
C ILE A 169 0.51 7.19 -12.16
N LEU A 170 0.36 5.86 -12.11
CA LEU A 170 0.10 5.13 -10.87
C LEU A 170 1.21 5.38 -9.84
N LEU A 171 2.48 5.25 -10.27
CA LEU A 171 3.62 5.47 -9.39
C LEU A 171 3.73 6.93 -8.95
N ALA A 172 3.60 7.89 -9.86
CA ALA A 172 3.64 9.31 -9.51
C ALA A 172 2.57 9.67 -8.47
N SER A 173 1.33 9.22 -8.68
CA SER A 173 0.21 9.46 -7.75
C SER A 173 0.44 8.86 -6.36
N SER A 174 1.17 7.74 -6.29
CA SER A 174 1.51 7.07 -5.02
C SER A 174 2.65 7.76 -4.25
N LEU A 175 3.51 8.51 -4.95
CA LEU A 175 4.66 9.20 -4.40
C LEU A 175 4.30 10.62 -3.91
N VAL A 176 3.36 11.29 -4.58
CA VAL A 176 2.93 12.65 -4.22
C VAL A 176 1.87 12.60 -3.11
N THR A 177 2.26 13.03 -1.91
CA THR A 177 1.33 13.15 -0.79
C THR A 177 0.50 14.44 -0.91
N ARG A 178 -0.77 14.33 -1.27
CA ARG A 178 -1.68 15.47 -1.32
C ARG A 178 -1.97 16.01 0.07
N SER A 179 -1.49 17.21 0.39
CA SER A 179 -1.88 17.91 1.61
C SER A 179 -3.23 18.62 1.43
N GLN A 180 -4.11 18.55 2.43
CA GLN A 180 -5.43 19.24 2.41
C GLN A 180 -5.30 20.77 2.54
N ARG A 181 -4.08 21.30 2.73
CA ARG A 181 -3.81 22.71 3.07
C ARG A 181 -3.10 23.49 1.96
N GLU A 182 -2.52 22.81 0.98
CA GLU A 182 -1.80 23.44 -0.14
C GLU A 182 -2.70 23.53 -1.39
N ASP A 183 -2.38 24.49 -2.26
CA ASP A 183 -2.99 24.63 -3.57
C ASP A 183 -2.77 23.34 -4.36
N GLY A 184 -3.85 22.59 -4.62
CA GLY A 184 -3.80 21.29 -5.31
C GLY A 184 -3.08 21.33 -6.66
N HIS A 185 -2.97 22.52 -7.26
CA HIS A 185 -2.20 22.77 -8.47
C HIS A 185 -0.74 22.30 -8.38
N TRP A 186 -0.04 22.53 -7.27
CA TRP A 186 1.36 22.13 -7.13
C TRP A 186 1.51 20.61 -7.08
N ASN A 187 0.55 19.91 -6.46
CA ASN A 187 0.53 18.45 -6.46
C ASN A 187 0.33 17.90 -7.87
N ASP A 188 -0.56 18.50 -8.65
CA ASP A 188 -0.83 18.06 -10.02
C ASP A 188 0.37 18.31 -10.95
N VAL A 189 1.06 19.45 -10.78
CA VAL A 189 2.30 19.74 -11.51
C VAL A 189 3.42 18.76 -11.13
N ALA A 190 3.59 18.46 -9.84
CA ALA A 190 4.59 17.51 -9.37
C ALA A 190 4.30 16.08 -9.85
N GLU A 191 3.04 15.66 -9.82
CA GLU A 191 2.62 14.34 -10.30
C GLU A 191 2.88 14.18 -11.80
N ALA A 192 2.52 15.18 -12.61
CA ALA A 192 2.78 15.17 -14.06
C ALA A 192 4.29 15.15 -14.37
N ALA A 193 5.09 15.92 -13.63
CA ALA A 193 6.55 15.94 -13.75
C ALA A 193 7.16 14.56 -13.45
N ILE A 194 6.81 13.97 -12.31
CA ILE A 194 7.32 12.66 -11.89
C ILE A 194 6.90 11.57 -12.88
N ALA A 195 5.64 11.57 -13.34
CA ALA A 195 5.17 10.62 -14.34
C ALA A 195 5.97 10.73 -15.65
N GLY A 196 6.22 11.96 -16.13
CA GLY A 196 7.04 12.19 -17.32
C GLY A 196 8.47 11.66 -17.20
N VAL A 197 9.12 11.86 -16.06
CA VAL A 197 10.49 11.34 -15.82
C VAL A 197 10.48 9.82 -15.65
N ILE A 198 9.48 9.22 -15.00
CA ILE A 198 9.34 7.76 -14.94
C ILE A 198 9.20 7.16 -16.35
N ALA A 199 8.31 7.72 -17.18
CA ALA A 199 8.13 7.30 -18.56
C ALA A 199 9.43 7.48 -19.37
N HIS A 200 10.17 8.58 -19.16
CA HIS A 200 11.46 8.81 -19.78
C HIS A 200 12.48 7.71 -19.41
N VAL A 201 12.62 7.42 -18.11
CA VAL A 201 13.55 6.39 -17.61
C VAL A 201 13.18 5.00 -18.15
N LEU A 202 11.90 4.69 -18.26
CA LEU A 202 11.44 3.41 -18.81
C LEU A 202 11.78 3.27 -20.30
N THR A 203 11.65 4.32 -21.08
CA THR A 203 11.66 4.24 -22.56
C THR A 203 12.99 4.63 -23.18
N SER A 204 13.78 5.47 -22.50
CA SER A 204 15.07 5.94 -23.01
C SER A 204 16.10 4.80 -23.08
N PRO A 205 16.76 4.60 -24.23
CA PRO A 205 17.86 3.65 -24.36
C PRO A 205 19.03 3.95 -23.40
N LEU A 206 19.23 5.23 -23.05
CA LEU A 206 20.28 5.67 -22.13
C LEU A 206 20.12 5.08 -20.72
N HIS A 207 18.89 4.73 -20.35
CA HIS A 207 18.56 4.21 -19.03
C HIS A 207 18.19 2.72 -19.03
N ALA A 208 18.44 2.00 -20.14
CA ALA A 208 18.03 0.60 -20.30
C ALA A 208 18.51 -0.32 -19.16
N HIS A 209 19.66 -0.03 -18.56
CA HIS A 209 20.24 -0.81 -17.45
C HIS A 209 19.94 -0.27 -16.05
N GLN A 210 19.19 0.82 -15.95
CA GLN A 210 18.94 1.57 -14.71
C GLN A 210 17.48 2.04 -14.62
N ARG A 211 16.54 1.21 -15.09
CA ARG A 211 15.08 1.49 -15.06
C ARG A 211 14.50 1.29 -13.67
N HIS A 212 14.83 2.18 -12.74
CA HIS A 212 14.36 2.13 -11.36
C HIS A 212 14.19 3.54 -10.77
N LEU A 213 13.43 3.63 -9.67
CA LEU A 213 13.12 4.91 -9.02
C LEU A 213 14.36 5.66 -8.49
N GLY A 214 15.48 4.97 -8.26
CA GLY A 214 16.76 5.64 -7.96
C GLY A 214 17.21 6.59 -9.07
N THR A 215 17.19 6.16 -10.33
CA THR A 215 17.52 7.00 -11.49
C THR A 215 16.53 8.15 -11.63
N VAL A 216 15.24 7.90 -11.41
CA VAL A 216 14.21 8.94 -11.42
C VAL A 216 14.51 10.02 -10.37
N TYR A 217 14.88 9.60 -9.15
CA TYR A 217 15.28 10.51 -8.08
C TYR A 217 16.53 11.32 -8.45
N ASP A 218 17.56 10.66 -8.99
CA ASP A 218 18.80 11.33 -9.40
C ASP A 218 18.53 12.37 -10.49
N LEU A 219 17.75 12.04 -11.51
CA LEU A 219 17.39 12.97 -12.58
C LEU A 219 16.56 14.15 -12.06
N LEU A 220 15.57 13.92 -11.21
CA LEU A 220 14.73 14.99 -10.64
C LEU A 220 15.50 15.92 -9.70
N THR A 221 16.49 15.40 -8.96
CA THR A 221 17.26 16.21 -8.01
C THR A 221 18.42 16.94 -8.68
N LYS A 222 19.09 16.31 -9.64
CA LYS A 222 20.24 16.88 -10.36
C LYS A 222 19.87 17.77 -11.53
N SER A 223 18.66 17.70 -12.07
CA SER A 223 18.19 18.61 -13.13
C SER A 223 18.22 20.10 -12.73
N THR A 224 18.34 20.40 -11.44
CA THR A 224 18.49 21.76 -10.91
C THR A 224 19.95 22.25 -10.86
N GLN A 225 20.92 21.39 -11.20
CA GLN A 225 22.35 21.66 -11.13
C GLN A 225 22.97 21.67 -12.53
N ALA A 226 24.10 22.36 -12.71
CA ALA A 226 24.86 22.29 -13.96
C ALA A 226 25.37 20.86 -14.19
N PRO A 227 25.46 20.37 -15.44
CA PRO A 227 25.93 19.01 -15.73
C PRO A 227 27.29 18.74 -15.08
N ASP A 228 27.44 17.58 -14.42
CA ASP A 228 28.70 17.12 -13.83
C ASP A 228 29.12 15.75 -14.37
N GLU A 229 30.26 15.22 -13.91
CA GLU A 229 30.79 13.94 -14.38
C GLU A 229 29.86 12.74 -14.09
N ASP A 230 29.01 12.82 -13.06
CA ASP A 230 28.12 11.74 -12.62
C ASP A 230 26.73 11.82 -13.28
N THR A 231 26.34 12.98 -13.83
CA THR A 231 25.11 13.16 -14.60
C THR A 231 25.40 14.11 -15.76
N PRO A 232 26.12 13.63 -16.79
CA PRO A 232 26.63 14.46 -17.88
C PRO A 232 25.54 14.92 -18.85
N CYS A 233 24.29 14.48 -18.66
CA CYS A 233 23.21 14.67 -19.61
C CYS A 233 22.17 15.70 -19.15
N ASP A 234 21.77 16.53 -20.11
CA ASP A 234 20.68 17.49 -19.99
C ASP A 234 19.33 16.77 -20.10
N LEU A 235 18.67 16.57 -18.96
CA LEU A 235 17.36 15.93 -18.87
C LEU A 235 16.31 16.61 -19.78
N GLU A 236 16.36 17.93 -19.95
CA GLU A 236 15.42 18.63 -20.83
C GLU A 236 15.62 18.19 -22.27
N ALA A 237 16.86 18.20 -22.75
CA ALA A 237 17.19 17.79 -24.12
C ALA A 237 16.82 16.32 -24.39
N GLU A 238 17.06 15.44 -23.43
CA GLU A 238 16.70 14.02 -23.52
C GLU A 238 15.19 13.82 -23.58
N MET A 239 14.43 14.47 -22.69
CA MET A 239 12.98 14.30 -22.67
C MET A 239 12.31 14.91 -23.90
N ARG A 240 12.80 16.05 -24.42
CA ARG A 240 12.25 16.69 -25.63
C ARG A 240 12.42 15.82 -26.89
N THR A 241 13.41 14.93 -26.91
CA THR A 241 13.69 14.05 -28.06
C THR A 241 13.09 12.65 -27.92
N ASN A 242 12.44 12.34 -26.80
CA ASN A 242 11.83 11.04 -26.53
C ASN A 242 10.31 11.06 -26.80
N PRO A 243 9.81 10.54 -27.94
CA PRO A 243 8.39 10.59 -28.30
C PRO A 243 7.54 9.46 -27.68
N ALA A 244 8.14 8.59 -26.86
CA ALA A 244 7.45 7.42 -26.31
C ALA A 244 6.30 7.79 -25.36
N ALA A 245 5.53 6.78 -24.96
CA ALA A 245 4.36 6.92 -24.11
C ALA A 245 3.33 7.90 -24.71
N GLY A 246 3.09 7.80 -26.03
CA GLY A 246 2.19 8.70 -26.75
C GLY A 246 2.57 10.18 -26.70
N GLY A 247 3.85 10.50 -26.53
CA GLY A 247 4.35 11.88 -26.38
C GLY A 247 4.24 12.45 -24.97
N MET A 248 3.85 11.65 -23.96
CA MET A 248 3.80 12.07 -22.54
C MET A 248 5.14 12.67 -22.09
N VAL A 249 6.26 12.05 -22.48
CA VAL A 249 7.60 12.47 -22.06
C VAL A 249 7.90 13.90 -22.56
N GLN A 250 7.61 14.20 -23.83
CA GLN A 250 7.80 15.53 -24.40
C GLN A 250 6.85 16.57 -23.78
N ALA A 251 5.59 16.19 -23.54
CA ALA A 251 4.62 17.07 -22.90
C ALA A 251 5.02 17.44 -21.47
N ALA A 252 5.57 16.48 -20.72
CA ALA A 252 6.11 16.70 -19.39
C ALA A 252 7.34 17.63 -19.43
N ALA A 253 8.25 17.44 -20.39
CA ALA A 253 9.41 18.32 -20.57
C ALA A 253 8.98 19.78 -20.81
N ALA A 254 8.06 20.01 -21.76
CA ALA A 254 7.55 21.35 -22.03
C ALA A 254 6.91 21.98 -20.77
N THR A 255 6.16 21.19 -20.01
CA THR A 255 5.51 21.69 -18.79
C THR A 255 6.49 22.00 -17.67
N MET A 256 7.51 21.16 -17.46
CA MET A 256 8.48 21.33 -16.37
C MET A 256 9.42 22.51 -16.62
N PHE A 257 10.00 22.59 -17.82
CA PHE A 257 11.12 23.50 -18.11
C PHE A 257 10.66 24.84 -18.71
N GLU A 258 9.53 24.92 -19.43
CA GLU A 258 9.05 26.22 -19.95
C GLU A 258 8.31 27.03 -18.87
N LYS A 259 7.73 26.36 -17.86
CA LYS A 259 7.08 27.04 -16.74
C LYS A 259 8.08 27.58 -15.72
N SER A 260 9.22 26.93 -15.50
CA SER A 260 10.22 27.42 -14.54
C SER A 260 10.72 28.82 -14.89
N ASP A 261 10.96 29.11 -16.17
CA ASP A 261 11.39 30.43 -16.63
C ASP A 261 10.30 31.49 -16.44
N ARG A 262 9.03 31.11 -16.64
CA ARG A 262 7.89 32.02 -16.54
C ARG A 262 7.52 32.36 -15.10
N GLU A 263 7.61 31.37 -14.20
CA GLU A 263 7.38 31.55 -12.76
C GLU A 263 8.54 32.31 -12.10
N LEU A 264 9.80 32.05 -12.51
CA LEU A 264 10.96 32.86 -12.11
C LEU A 264 10.81 34.31 -12.58
N ALA A 265 10.37 34.53 -13.81
CA ALA A 265 10.13 35.88 -14.34
C ALA A 265 8.97 36.61 -13.64
N SER A 266 8.01 35.91 -13.03
CA SER A 266 6.89 36.52 -12.29
C SER A 266 7.27 36.99 -10.89
N THR A 267 8.50 36.76 -10.44
CA THR A 267 9.02 37.17 -9.12
C THR A 267 10.03 38.31 -9.16
N LEU A 268 10.32 38.87 -10.35
CA LEU A 268 11.15 40.06 -10.58
C LEU A 268 10.28 41.26 -11.01
#